data_AF-A0A7K2T674-F1
#
_entry.id   AF-A0A7K2T674-F1
#
_cell.length_a   1.000
_cell.length_b   1.000
_cell.length_c   1.000
_cell.angle_alpha   90.00
_cell.angle_beta   90.00
_cell.angle_gamma   90.00
#
_symmetry.space_group_name_H-M   'P 1'
#
loop_
_entity.id
_entity.type
_entity.pdbx_description
1 polymer ?
#
loop_
_entity_poly.entity_id
_entity_poly.type
_entity_poly.pdbx_seq_one_letter_code
_entity_poly.pdbx_strand_id
1 'polypeptide(L)'
;MSDHGLSHLDALESEAVHIFREVAGEFERPVILFSGGKDSILMLHLALKAFAPAPVPFSLLHVDTGHNFPEVLAHRDRTAERHQLRLHVASVQDYIDRGVLRERPDGTRNPLQTLPLTERIQAERFDAVFGGGRRDEEKARAKERVFSLRDEFSQWDPRRQRPELWNLYN
;
A
#
# COMPACT_ATOMS: atom_id res chain seq x y z
N MET A 1 2.30 -1.02 41.91
CA MET A 1 1.61 -1.27 40.63
C MET A 1 2.12 -0.22 39.67
N SER A 2 3.02 -0.60 38.76
CA SER A 2 3.48 0.27 37.68
C SER A 2 2.29 0.60 36.80
N ASP A 3 2.04 1.88 36.58
CA ASP A 3 1.04 2.38 35.66
C ASP A 3 1.45 1.94 34.24
N HIS A 4 0.85 0.85 33.77
CA HIS A 4 1.09 0.29 32.44
C HIS A 4 0.16 0.98 31.44
N GLY A 5 0.31 2.30 31.30
CA GLY A 5 -0.26 3.01 30.18
C GLY A 5 0.37 2.53 28.87
N LEU A 6 -0.44 2.40 27.81
CA LEU A 6 0.07 2.13 26.45
C LEU A 6 1.06 3.23 26.07
N SER A 7 2.23 2.85 25.55
CA SER A 7 3.12 3.83 24.95
C SER A 7 2.51 4.40 23.68
N HIS A 8 3.02 5.53 23.20
CA HIS A 8 2.56 6.11 21.94
C HIS A 8 2.68 5.13 20.76
N LEU A 9 3.77 4.35 20.71
CA LEU A 9 3.97 3.36 19.65
C LEU A 9 3.02 2.17 19.79
N ASP A 10 2.69 1.75 21.01
CA ASP A 10 1.70 0.67 21.23
C ASP A 10 0.31 1.11 20.74
N ALA A 11 -0.05 2.38 20.98
CA ALA A 11 -1.31 2.94 20.49
C ALA A 11 -1.36 2.96 18.95
N LEU A 12 -0.29 3.44 18.29
CA LEU A 12 -0.19 3.46 16.82
C LEU A 12 -0.18 2.05 16.21
N GLU A 13 0.52 1.11 16.84
CA GLU A 13 0.52 -0.29 16.41
C GLU A 13 -0.87 -0.90 16.53
N SER A 14 -1.57 -0.66 17.64
CA SER A 14 -2.94 -1.14 17.84
C SER A 14 -3.91 -0.54 16.81
N GLU A 15 -3.78 0.74 16.48
CA GLU A 15 -4.61 1.39 15.46
C GLU A 15 -4.35 0.79 14.07
N ALA A 16 -3.09 0.59 13.70
CA ALA A 16 -2.74 -0.03 12.42
C ALA A 16 -3.25 -1.48 12.31
N VAL A 17 -3.11 -2.27 13.38
CA VAL A 17 -3.63 -3.65 13.44
C VAL A 17 -5.15 -3.66 13.27
N HIS A 18 -5.86 -2.72 13.90
CA HIS A 18 -7.31 -2.57 13.75
C HIS A 18 -7.68 -2.29 12.30
N ILE A 19 -7.04 -1.31 11.64
CA ILE A 19 -7.29 -0.96 10.23
C ILE A 19 -7.06 -2.17 9.31
N PHE A 20 -5.99 -2.94 9.52
CA PHE A 20 -5.73 -4.15 8.72
C PHE A 20 -6.85 -5.19 8.85
N ARG A 21 -7.40 -5.37 10.06
CA ARG A 21 -8.47 -6.35 10.32
C ARG A 21 -9.81 -5.91 9.75
N GLU A 22 -10.14 -4.63 9.83
CA GLU A 22 -11.36 -4.09 9.22
C GLU A 22 -11.35 -4.32 7.71
N VAL A 23 -10.25 -3.99 7.03
CA VAL A 23 -10.14 -4.23 5.58
C VAL A 23 -10.23 -5.72 5.25
N ALA A 24 -9.63 -6.60 6.04
CA ALA A 24 -9.76 -8.04 5.83
C ALA A 24 -11.18 -8.58 6.06
N GLY A 25 -11.98 -7.90 6.88
CA GLY A 25 -13.38 -8.25 7.14
C GLY A 25 -14.36 -7.73 6.08
N GLU A 26 -14.02 -6.63 5.40
CA GLU A 26 -14.92 -5.94 4.46
C GLU A 26 -14.59 -6.13 2.98
N PHE A 27 -13.35 -6.51 2.64
CA PHE A 27 -12.87 -6.58 1.25
C PHE A 27 -12.39 -8.00 0.88
N GLU A 28 -12.63 -8.42 -0.37
CA GLU A 28 -12.34 -9.77 -0.85
C GLU A 28 -10.90 -9.94 -1.35
N ARG A 29 -10.33 -8.90 -1.97
CA ARG A 29 -9.02 -8.96 -2.64
C ARG A 29 -8.14 -7.76 -2.24
N PRO A 30 -7.70 -7.66 -0.98
CA PRO A 30 -6.82 -6.58 -0.56
C PRO A 30 -5.38 -6.82 -1.03
N VAL A 31 -4.67 -5.73 -1.29
CA VAL A 31 -3.24 -5.75 -1.66
C VAL A 31 -2.46 -4.68 -0.91
N ILE A 32 -1.21 -4.98 -0.55
CA ILE A 32 -0.28 -4.02 0.04
C ILE A 32 0.70 -3.51 -1.02
N LEU A 33 0.81 -2.19 -1.18
CA LEU A 33 1.86 -1.59 -1.99
C LEU A 33 3.22 -1.80 -1.31
N PHE A 34 4.08 -2.61 -1.92
CA PHE A 34 5.32 -3.09 -1.33
C PHE A 34 6.53 -2.83 -2.23
N SER A 35 7.18 -1.69 -2.00
CA SER A 35 8.41 -1.30 -2.72
C SER A 35 9.69 -1.82 -2.09
N GLY A 36 9.63 -2.36 -0.87
CA GLY A 36 10.83 -2.65 -0.07
C GLY A 36 11.44 -1.41 0.57
N GLY A 37 10.77 -0.24 0.48
CA GLY A 37 11.11 0.95 1.26
C GLY A 37 10.64 0.85 2.71
N LYS A 38 11.18 1.71 3.58
CA LYS A 38 10.94 1.68 5.05
C LYS A 38 9.47 1.58 5.44
N ASP A 39 8.59 2.37 4.82
CA ASP A 39 7.19 2.45 5.21
C ASP A 39 6.44 1.18 4.78
N SER A 40 6.72 0.69 3.56
CA SER A 40 6.13 -0.55 3.07
C SER A 40 6.59 -1.79 3.86
N ILE A 41 7.83 -1.80 4.36
CA ILE A 41 8.33 -2.85 5.26
C ILE A 41 7.60 -2.79 6.60
N LEU A 42 7.43 -1.58 7.16
CA LEU A 42 6.69 -1.41 8.42
C LEU A 42 5.22 -1.83 8.26
N MET A 43 4.57 -1.45 7.17
CA MET A 43 3.20 -1.90 6.88
C MET A 43 3.09 -3.41 6.78
N LEU A 44 4.01 -4.07 6.07
CA LEU A 44 4.02 -5.53 6.00
C LEU A 44 4.25 -6.16 7.38
N HIS A 45 5.14 -5.59 8.20
CA HIS A 45 5.35 -6.04 9.57
C HIS A 45 4.07 -5.95 10.42
N LEU A 46 3.34 -4.83 10.32
CA LEU A 46 2.08 -4.61 11.02
C LEU A 46 0.98 -5.57 10.53
N ALA A 47 0.91 -5.84 9.22
CA ALA A 47 0.01 -6.84 8.67
C ALA A 47 0.33 -8.25 9.23
N LEU A 48 1.60 -8.65 9.23
CA LEU A 48 2.03 -9.93 9.80
C LEU A 48 1.65 -10.04 11.29
N LYS A 49 1.82 -8.97 12.06
CA LYS A 49 1.36 -8.91 13.46
C LYS A 49 -0.16 -9.01 13.59
N ALA A 50 -0.91 -8.35 12.72
CA ALA A 50 -2.38 -8.31 12.80
C ALA A 50 -3.02 -9.70 12.64
N PHE A 51 -2.40 -10.59 11.85
CA PHE A 51 -2.93 -11.91 11.54
C PHE A 51 -2.20 -13.06 12.21
N ALA A 52 -1.07 -12.81 12.89
CA ALA A 52 -0.35 -13.85 13.61
C ALA A 52 -1.27 -14.64 14.57
N PRO A 53 -1.16 -15.99 14.63
CA PRO A 53 -0.20 -16.84 13.90
C PRO A 53 -0.67 -17.28 12.50
N ALA A 54 -1.83 -16.84 12.04
CA ALA A 54 -2.34 -17.17 10.71
C ALA A 54 -1.57 -16.42 9.60
N PRO A 55 -1.56 -16.94 8.36
CA PRO A 55 -1.03 -16.23 7.20
C PRO A 55 -1.78 -14.91 6.96
N VAL A 56 -1.08 -13.92 6.42
CA VAL A 56 -1.68 -12.65 5.99
C VAL A 56 -2.58 -12.92 4.76
N PRO A 57 -3.86 -12.51 4.77
CA PRO A 57 -4.79 -12.79 3.67
C PRO A 57 -4.66 -11.83 2.48
N PHE A 58 -3.50 -11.19 2.32
CA PHE A 58 -3.27 -10.15 1.32
C PHE A 58 -2.13 -10.54 0.37
N SER A 59 -2.20 -10.02 -0.85
CA SER A 59 -1.08 -10.05 -1.78
C SER A 59 -0.23 -8.77 -1.67
N LEU A 60 0.93 -8.75 -2.32
CA LEU A 60 1.81 -7.59 -2.43
C LEU A 60 1.80 -7.06 -3.86
N LEU A 61 1.90 -5.75 -4.04
CA LEU A 61 2.02 -5.11 -5.35
C LEU A 61 3.18 -4.12 -5.37
N HIS A 62 4.07 -4.26 -6.34
CA HIS A 62 5.13 -3.31 -6.62
C HIS A 62 5.00 -2.73 -8.02
N VAL A 63 5.15 -1.41 -8.16
CA VAL A 63 5.36 -0.77 -9.46
C VAL A 63 6.86 -0.56 -9.66
N ASP A 64 7.44 -1.33 -10.57
CA ASP A 64 8.87 -1.26 -10.85
C ASP A 64 9.16 -0.21 -11.91
N THR A 65 9.84 0.87 -11.50
CA THR A 65 10.25 1.92 -12.43
C THR A 65 11.43 1.50 -13.32
N GLY A 66 12.16 0.44 -12.96
CA GLY A 66 13.46 0.11 -13.54
C GLY A 66 14.61 0.95 -12.96
N HIS A 67 14.34 1.89 -12.05
CA HIS A 67 15.35 2.73 -11.38
C HIS A 67 15.55 2.35 -9.90
N ASN A 68 15.01 1.21 -9.49
CA ASN A 68 15.15 0.71 -8.12
C ASN A 68 16.56 0.17 -7.86
N PHE A 69 17.08 0.37 -6.65
CA PHE A 69 18.35 -0.22 -6.24
C PHE A 69 18.24 -1.76 -6.23
N PRO A 70 19.20 -2.51 -6.81
CA PRO A 70 19.18 -3.96 -6.82
C PRO A 70 19.05 -4.59 -5.43
N GLU A 71 19.66 -3.97 -4.41
CA GLU A 71 19.61 -4.43 -3.02
C GLU A 71 18.20 -4.34 -2.43
N VAL A 72 17.44 -3.31 -2.81
CA VAL A 72 16.03 -3.12 -2.40
C VAL A 72 15.16 -4.19 -3.06
N LEU A 73 15.34 -4.45 -4.35
CA LEU A 73 14.61 -5.50 -5.06
C LEU A 73 14.92 -6.88 -4.48
N ALA A 74 16.20 -7.16 -4.21
CA ALA A 74 16.61 -8.41 -3.60
C ALA A 74 16.05 -8.59 -2.18
N HIS A 75 15.97 -7.50 -1.39
CA HIS A 75 15.32 -7.54 -0.08
C HIS A 75 13.81 -7.80 -0.22
N ARG A 76 13.12 -7.08 -1.12
CA ARG A 76 11.70 -7.24 -1.41
C ARG A 76 11.37 -8.70 -1.76
N ASP A 77 12.12 -9.29 -2.68
CA ASP A 77 11.88 -10.65 -3.16
C ASP A 77 12.09 -11.69 -2.06
N ARG A 78 13.20 -11.59 -1.31
CA ARG A 78 13.44 -12.46 -0.15
C ARG A 78 12.38 -12.34 0.93
N THR A 79 11.87 -11.13 1.17
CA THR A 79 10.84 -10.89 2.19
C THR A 79 9.50 -11.49 1.76
N ALA A 80 9.10 -11.31 0.49
CA ALA A 80 7.90 -11.95 -0.04
C ALA A 80 7.99 -13.48 0.03
N GLU A 81 9.13 -14.05 -0.39
CA GLU A 81 9.38 -15.49 -0.34
C GLU A 81 9.36 -16.04 1.10
N ARG A 82 10.05 -15.38 2.04
CA ARG A 82 10.10 -15.75 3.45
C ARG A 82 8.71 -15.91 4.07
N HIS A 83 7.79 -15.02 3.70
CA HIS A 83 6.42 -15.02 4.22
C HIS A 83 5.43 -15.72 3.27
N GLN A 84 5.92 -16.35 2.20
CA GLN A 84 5.12 -17.06 1.19
C GLN A 84 3.99 -16.20 0.59
N LEU A 85 4.26 -14.91 0.40
CA LEU A 85 3.30 -13.94 -0.12
C LEU A 85 3.43 -13.82 -1.63
N ARG A 86 2.27 -13.74 -2.31
CA ARG A 86 2.24 -13.46 -3.75
C ARG A 86 2.62 -12.01 -4.01
N LEU A 87 3.70 -11.78 -4.75
CA LEU A 87 4.14 -10.46 -5.19
C LEU A 87 3.79 -10.23 -6.66
N HIS A 88 2.93 -9.25 -6.91
CA HIS A 88 2.61 -8.73 -8.23
C HIS A 88 3.59 -7.62 -8.59
N VAL A 89 4.16 -7.66 -9.80
CA VAL A 89 5.04 -6.60 -10.31
C VAL A 89 4.42 -5.98 -11.57
N ALA A 90 4.28 -4.66 -11.57
CA ALA A 90 3.92 -3.87 -12.73
C ALA A 90 5.16 -3.08 -13.17
N SER A 91 5.80 -3.50 -14.26
CA SER A 91 7.01 -2.86 -14.79
C SER A 91 6.64 -1.66 -15.66
N VAL A 92 7.14 -0.47 -15.33
CA VAL A 92 7.01 0.72 -16.18
C VAL A 92 7.69 0.48 -17.54
N GLN A 93 8.77 -0.30 -17.56
CA GLN A 93 9.49 -0.62 -18.79
C GLN A 93 8.58 -1.33 -19.80
N ASP A 94 7.72 -2.25 -19.37
CA ASP A 94 6.79 -2.97 -20.26
C ASP A 94 5.82 -2.02 -20.99
N TYR A 95 5.46 -0.90 -20.35
CA TYR A 95 4.59 0.12 -20.94
C TYR A 95 5.33 1.00 -21.94
N ILE A 96 6.61 1.25 -21.70
CA ILE A 96 7.48 1.98 -22.62
C ILE A 96 7.75 1.13 -23.86
N ASP A 97 8.07 -0.15 -23.67
CA ASP A 97 8.39 -1.08 -24.76
C ASP A 97 7.19 -1.31 -25.69
N ARG A 98 5.97 -1.29 -25.15
CA ARG A 98 4.72 -1.35 -25.93
C ARG A 98 4.32 -0.01 -26.57
N GLY A 99 5.05 1.07 -26.30
CA GLY A 99 4.75 2.42 -26.80
C GLY A 99 3.55 3.10 -26.14
N VAL A 100 3.02 2.55 -25.04
CA VAL A 100 1.90 3.12 -24.27
C VAL A 100 2.35 4.32 -23.45
N LEU A 101 3.55 4.21 -22.86
CA LEU A 101 4.24 5.31 -22.18
C LEU A 101 5.50 5.69 -22.95
N ARG A 102 6.02 6.88 -22.66
CA ARG A 102 7.29 7.35 -23.22
C ARG A 102 8.19 7.81 -22.09
N GLU A 103 9.50 7.64 -22.29
CA GLU A 103 10.49 8.19 -21.38
C GLU A 103 10.30 9.70 -21.27
N ARG A 104 10.42 10.22 -20.05
CA ARG A 104 10.32 11.66 -19.82
C ARG A 104 11.67 12.33 -20.10
N PRO A 105 11.68 13.59 -20.58
CA PRO A 105 12.92 14.32 -20.82
C PRO A 105 13.81 14.47 -19.56
N ASP A 106 13.20 14.47 -18.38
CA ASP A 106 13.86 14.56 -17.07
C ASP A 106 14.39 13.21 -16.55
N GLY A 107 14.14 12.10 -17.26
CA GLY A 107 14.54 10.75 -16.88
C GLY A 107 13.86 10.20 -15.64
N THR A 108 12.92 10.93 -15.00
CA THR A 108 12.18 10.37 -13.86
C THR A 108 11.03 9.51 -14.35
N ARG A 109 10.84 8.36 -13.70
CA ARG A 109 9.73 7.46 -13.98
C ARG A 109 8.67 7.47 -12.88
N ASN A 110 8.86 8.26 -11.80
CA ASN A 110 7.89 8.33 -10.71
C ASN A 110 6.49 8.76 -11.18
N PRO A 111 6.34 9.76 -12.06
CA PRO A 111 5.03 10.13 -12.60
C PRO A 111 4.43 9.09 -13.56
N LEU A 112 5.25 8.19 -14.11
CA LEU A 112 4.81 7.15 -15.04
C LEU A 112 4.20 5.94 -14.35
N GLN A 113 4.29 5.84 -13.03
CA GLN A 113 3.80 4.71 -12.24
C GLN A 113 2.27 4.61 -12.18
N THR A 114 1.56 5.73 -12.36
CA THR A 114 0.10 5.78 -12.19
C THR A 114 -0.63 4.80 -13.09
N LEU A 115 -0.31 4.78 -14.39
CA LEU A 115 -0.99 3.90 -15.35
C LEU A 115 -0.73 2.40 -15.07
N PRO A 116 0.53 1.93 -14.90
CA PRO A 116 0.81 0.56 -14.49
C PRO A 116 0.13 0.16 -13.17
N LEU A 117 0.07 1.07 -12.19
CA LEU A 117 -0.61 0.84 -10.93
C LEU A 117 -2.11 0.59 -11.14
N THR A 118 -2.79 1.53 -11.80
CA THR A 118 -4.24 1.45 -11.97
C THR A 118 -4.66 0.28 -12.86
N GLU A 119 -3.92 0.00 -13.94
CA GLU A 119 -4.20 -1.17 -14.78
C GLU A 119 -3.99 -2.48 -14.02
N ARG A 120 -2.95 -2.58 -13.18
CA ARG A 120 -2.73 -3.78 -12.38
C ARG A 120 -3.81 -3.98 -11.32
N ILE A 121 -4.25 -2.91 -10.67
CA ILE A 121 -5.39 -2.94 -9.73
C ILE A 121 -6.65 -3.47 -10.43
N GLN A 122 -6.95 -2.96 -11.63
CA GLN A 122 -8.10 -3.42 -12.40
C GLN A 122 -7.97 -4.88 -12.86
N ALA A 123 -6.81 -5.27 -13.39
CA ALA A 123 -6.56 -6.60 -13.93
C ALA A 123 -6.68 -7.70 -12.86
N GLU A 124 -6.14 -7.46 -11.67
CA GLU A 124 -6.21 -8.40 -10.54
C GLU A 124 -7.49 -8.21 -9.69
N ARG A 125 -8.30 -7.19 -10.02
CA ARG A 125 -9.56 -6.83 -9.35
C ARG A 125 -9.39 -6.58 -7.86
N PHE A 126 -8.31 -5.90 -7.48
CA PHE A 126 -8.12 -5.50 -6.08
C PHE A 126 -9.19 -4.48 -5.69
N ASP A 127 -9.84 -4.72 -4.56
CA ASP A 127 -10.94 -3.90 -4.03
C ASP A 127 -10.51 -3.04 -2.83
N ALA A 128 -9.36 -3.34 -2.23
CA ALA A 128 -8.66 -2.49 -1.28
C ALA A 128 -7.15 -2.45 -1.56
N VAL A 129 -6.55 -1.27 -1.42
CA VAL A 129 -5.12 -1.05 -1.64
C VAL A 129 -4.53 -0.32 -0.44
N PHE A 130 -3.66 -1.00 0.29
CA PHE A 130 -2.92 -0.40 1.40
C PHE A 130 -1.71 0.37 0.88
N GLY A 131 -1.63 1.67 1.20
CA GLY A 131 -0.52 2.54 0.84
C GLY A 131 0.19 3.10 2.07
N GLY A 132 1.52 3.16 2.03
CA GLY A 132 2.37 3.60 3.14
C GLY A 132 2.58 5.10 3.26
N GLY A 133 1.66 5.89 2.71
CA GLY A 133 1.81 7.33 2.76
C GLY A 133 1.44 7.88 4.14
N ARG A 134 2.26 8.77 4.69
CA ARG A 134 2.02 9.43 5.98
C ARG A 134 1.63 10.91 5.86
N ARG A 135 0.76 11.38 6.75
CA ARG A 135 0.23 12.77 6.76
C ARG A 135 1.30 13.85 6.97
N ASP A 136 2.43 13.48 7.58
CA ASP A 136 3.55 14.37 7.89
C ASP A 136 4.55 14.52 6.72
N GLU A 137 4.43 13.74 5.65
CA GLU A 137 5.39 13.74 4.54
C GLU A 137 5.29 14.97 3.64
N GLU A 138 4.08 15.50 3.45
CA GLU A 138 3.84 16.66 2.60
C GLU A 138 2.62 17.46 3.07
N LYS A 139 2.67 18.79 2.94
CA LYS A 139 1.60 19.70 3.41
C LYS A 139 0.21 19.36 2.85
N ALA A 140 0.14 18.87 1.61
CA ALA A 140 -1.12 18.47 0.96
C ALA A 140 -1.79 17.28 1.68
N ARG A 141 -1.02 16.46 2.39
CA ARG A 141 -1.47 15.21 3.02
C ARG A 141 -1.99 15.39 4.44
N ALA A 142 -1.85 16.59 5.00
CA ALA A 142 -2.29 16.89 6.37
C ALA A 142 -3.79 16.66 6.62
N LYS A 143 -4.61 16.69 5.56
CA LYS A 143 -6.07 16.46 5.60
C LYS A 143 -6.50 15.12 5.01
N GLU A 144 -5.55 14.23 4.70
CA GLU A 144 -5.88 12.91 4.18
C GLU A 144 -6.55 12.04 5.25
N ARG A 145 -7.52 11.25 4.78
CA ARG A 145 -8.23 10.24 5.57
C ARG A 145 -7.46 8.92 5.57
N VAL A 146 -7.78 8.01 6.48
CA VAL A 146 -7.24 6.64 6.47
C VAL A 146 -7.77 5.90 5.23
N PHE A 147 -9.07 6.00 4.95
CA PHE A 147 -9.72 5.47 3.76
C PHE A 147 -9.86 6.54 2.67
N SER A 148 -9.35 6.21 1.48
CA SER A 148 -9.48 7.04 0.28
C SER A 148 -10.35 6.32 -0.74
N LEU A 149 -11.64 6.65 -0.77
CA LEU A 149 -12.59 5.99 -1.65
C LEU A 149 -12.35 6.40 -3.11
N ARG A 150 -12.27 5.40 -3.99
CA ARG A 150 -12.11 5.55 -5.44
C ARG A 150 -13.35 5.08 -6.18
N ASP A 151 -13.66 5.72 -7.30
CA ASP A 151 -14.70 5.22 -8.20
C ASP A 151 -14.17 4.13 -9.15
N GLU A 152 -15.04 3.61 -10.01
CA GLU A 152 -14.72 2.58 -11.01
C GLU A 152 -13.62 2.99 -12.00
N PHE A 153 -13.38 4.30 -12.15
CA PHE A 153 -12.33 4.87 -12.99
C PHE A 153 -11.06 5.23 -12.19
N SER A 154 -10.96 4.76 -10.94
CA SER A 154 -9.88 5.08 -9.99
C SER A 154 -9.75 6.58 -9.63
N GLN A 155 -10.79 7.37 -9.90
CA GLN A 155 -10.82 8.80 -9.59
C GLN A 155 -11.22 9.02 -8.13
N TRP A 156 -10.85 10.19 -7.61
CA TRP A 156 -11.17 10.62 -6.26
C TRP A 156 -12.27 11.68 -6.30
N ASP A 157 -13.39 11.42 -5.62
CA ASP A 157 -14.49 12.38 -5.46
C ASP A 157 -14.57 12.85 -3.99
N PRO A 158 -14.41 14.15 -3.70
CA PRO A 158 -14.49 14.69 -2.35
C PRO A 158 -15.84 14.40 -1.68
N ARG A 159 -16.94 14.36 -2.43
CA ARG A 159 -18.30 14.16 -1.90
C ARG A 159 -18.57 12.72 -1.48
N ARG A 160 -17.79 11.77 -2.01
CA ARG A 160 -17.90 10.35 -1.67
C ARG A 160 -17.07 9.96 -0.46
N GLN A 161 -16.21 10.84 0.04
CA GLN A 161 -15.37 10.54 1.20
C GLN A 161 -16.21 10.56 2.48
N ARG A 162 -16.16 9.46 3.23
CA ARG A 162 -16.93 9.33 4.47
C ARG A 162 -16.21 10.02 5.64
N PRO A 163 -16.94 10.64 6.58
CA PRO A 163 -16.38 11.04 7.86
C PRO A 163 -15.84 9.80 8.60
N GLU A 164 -14.62 9.88 9.12
CA GLU A 164 -14.03 8.85 9.99
C GLU A 164 -14.26 9.31 11.42
N LEU A 165 -15.31 8.82 12.07
CA LEU A 165 -15.63 9.15 13.45
C LEU A 165 -15.06 8.07 14.37
N TRP A 166 -14.16 8.47 15.28
CA TRP A 166 -13.41 7.53 16.15
C TRP A 166 -12.60 6.52 15.33
N ASN A 167 -12.75 5.22 15.61
CA ASN A 167 -12.09 4.10 14.93
C ASN A 167 -13.11 3.25 14.12
N LEU A 168 -14.22 3.88 13.71
CA LEU A 168 -15.24 3.27 12.87
C LEU A 168 -15.02 3.75 11.43
N TYR A 169 -14.88 2.81 10.49
CA TYR A 169 -14.56 3.10 9.09
C TYR A 169 -15.69 2.72 8.11
N ASN A 170 -16.81 2.23 8.65
CA ASN A 170 -18.00 1.73 7.93
C ASN A 170 -18.96 2.88 7.57
#